data_AF-A0A084UDJ2-F1
#
_entry.id   AF-A0A084UDJ2-F1
#
_cell.length_a   1.000
_cell.length_b   1.000
_cell.length_c   1.000
_cell.angle_alpha   90.00
_cell.angle_beta   90.00
_cell.angle_gamma   90.00
#
_symmetry.space_group_name_H-M   'P 1'
#
loop_
_entity.id
_entity.type
_entity.pdbx_description
1 polymer ?
#
loop_
_entity_poly.entity_id
_entity_poly.type
_entity_poly.pdbx_seq_one_letter_code
_entity_poly.pdbx_strand_id
1 'polypeptide(L)'
;MCLMAVGGIISGVVSAVGTMASAAAQSASYKAQAQYAQRQSILEQQKGALEANQQARANDRRLSGMRSAYLSSGIDLAGSAADVIEESATEASMDEQAIKFGAQIRSDNYAFESRLARTNASNAMAGGAIGALGSVVNGFTQQSSFNQQRTMIRNPYQG
;
A
#
# COMPACT_ATOMS: atom_id res chain seq x y z
N MET A 1 -2.31 6.35 -39.64
CA MET A 1 -1.51 5.44 -40.49
C MET A 1 -0.04 5.75 -40.22
N CYS A 2 0.83 4.73 -40.19
CA CYS A 2 2.30 4.77 -40.00
C CYS A 2 2.91 4.74 -38.58
N LEU A 3 2.48 3.85 -37.67
CA LEU A 3 3.40 3.34 -36.64
C LEU A 3 3.07 1.95 -36.05
N MET A 4 2.27 1.15 -36.76
CA MET A 4 1.95 -0.25 -36.40
C MET A 4 2.69 -1.27 -37.28
N ALA A 5 3.71 -0.83 -38.02
CA ALA A 5 4.46 -1.67 -38.94
C ALA A 5 5.96 -1.50 -38.69
N VAL A 6 6.49 -2.22 -37.71
CA VAL A 6 7.93 -2.53 -37.66
C VAL A 6 8.06 -4.04 -37.62
N GLY A 7 8.30 -4.59 -38.81
CA GLY A 7 9.17 -5.75 -39.04
C GLY A 7 8.72 -7.07 -38.42
N GLY A 8 8.11 -7.91 -39.26
CA GLY A 8 7.92 -9.32 -38.94
C GLY A 8 9.22 -10.01 -38.51
N ILE A 9 9.05 -10.95 -37.58
CA ILE A 9 9.87 -12.17 -37.42
C ILE A 9 11.20 -11.99 -36.68
N ILE A 10 11.79 -10.79 -36.64
CA ILE A 10 12.89 -10.44 -35.70
C ILE A 10 12.32 -9.82 -34.39
N SER A 11 11.04 -9.44 -34.41
CA SER A 11 10.32 -8.70 -33.37
C SER A 11 9.92 -9.50 -32.12
N GLY A 12 9.93 -10.84 -32.14
CA GLY A 12 9.52 -11.65 -30.99
C GLY A 12 10.41 -11.49 -29.75
N VAL A 13 11.71 -11.23 -29.95
CA VAL A 13 12.67 -11.06 -28.84
C VAL A 13 12.69 -9.62 -28.33
N VAL A 14 12.60 -8.62 -29.23
CA VAL A 14 12.58 -7.19 -28.84
C VAL A 14 11.29 -6.84 -28.09
N SER A 15 10.14 -7.40 -28.50
CA SER A 15 8.88 -7.22 -27.79
C SER A 15 8.87 -7.90 -26.41
N ALA A 16 9.50 -9.08 -26.26
CA ALA A 16 9.64 -9.75 -24.97
C ALA A 16 10.57 -8.99 -23.99
N VAL A 17 11.64 -8.37 -24.50
CA VAL A 17 12.51 -7.51 -23.68
C VAL A 17 11.78 -6.22 -23.27
N GLY A 18 10.99 -5.64 -24.17
CA GLY A 18 10.18 -4.45 -23.88
C GLY A 18 9.10 -4.69 -22.81
N THR A 19 8.42 -5.85 -22.83
CA THR A 19 7.40 -6.21 -21.83
C THR A 19 7.99 -6.58 -20.48
N MET A 20 9.17 -7.18 -20.44
CA MET A 20 9.87 -7.41 -19.17
C MET A 20 10.43 -6.11 -18.57
N ALA A 21 10.99 -5.22 -19.39
CA ALA A 21 11.50 -3.93 -18.93
C ALA A 21 10.37 -3.05 -18.37
N SER A 22 9.20 -3.03 -19.01
CA SER A 22 8.03 -2.31 -18.50
C SER A 22 7.49 -2.94 -17.20
N ALA A 23 7.44 -4.26 -17.10
CA ALA A 23 7.04 -4.95 -15.87
C ALA A 23 8.01 -4.70 -14.71
N ALA A 24 9.32 -4.67 -14.98
CA ALA A 24 10.34 -4.35 -13.99
C ALA A 24 10.21 -2.89 -13.50
N ALA A 25 10.00 -1.94 -14.41
CA ALA A 25 9.76 -0.54 -14.06
C ALA A 25 8.48 -0.38 -13.22
N GLN A 26 7.41 -1.08 -13.59
CA GLN A 26 6.13 -1.06 -12.87
C GLN A 26 6.24 -1.70 -11.48
N SER A 27 6.97 -2.82 -11.37
CA SER A 27 7.31 -3.44 -10.09
C SER A 27 8.15 -2.53 -9.18
N ALA A 28 9.13 -1.82 -9.74
CA ALA A 28 9.93 -0.84 -9.01
C ALA A 28 9.08 0.32 -8.48
N SER A 29 8.14 0.84 -9.28
CA SER A 29 7.18 1.87 -8.86
C SER A 29 6.30 1.41 -7.69
N TYR A 30 5.73 0.19 -7.78
CA TYR A 30 4.93 -0.37 -6.70
C TYR A 30 5.74 -0.63 -5.42
N LYS A 31 7.01 -1.05 -5.53
CA LYS A 31 7.91 -1.20 -4.38
C LYS A 31 8.21 0.16 -3.74
N ALA A 32 8.41 1.21 -4.54
CA ALA A 32 8.60 2.55 -4.01
C ALA A 32 7.35 3.03 -3.24
N GLN A 33 6.16 2.87 -3.82
CA GLN A 33 4.89 3.15 -3.12
C GLN A 33 4.77 2.37 -1.81
N ALA A 34 5.12 1.08 -1.80
CA ALA A 34 5.09 0.28 -0.59
C ALA A 34 6.03 0.82 0.51
N GLN A 35 7.21 1.30 0.14
CA GLN A 35 8.14 1.92 1.09
C GLN A 35 7.61 3.25 1.62
N TYR A 36 6.98 4.08 0.77
CA TYR A 36 6.34 5.31 1.20
C TYR A 36 5.19 5.06 2.18
N ALA A 37 4.29 4.12 1.87
CA ALA A 37 3.20 3.73 2.76
C ALA A 37 3.73 3.19 4.09
N GLN A 38 4.78 2.37 4.06
CA GLN A 38 5.41 1.85 5.28
C GLN A 38 6.00 2.96 6.16
N ARG A 39 6.62 3.99 5.56
CA ARG A 39 7.10 5.16 6.31
C ARG A 39 5.95 5.97 6.91
N GLN A 40 4.84 6.13 6.17
CA GLN A 40 3.64 6.81 6.68
C GLN A 40 3.02 6.05 7.86
N SER A 41 2.94 4.71 7.80
CA SER A 41 2.50 3.87 8.92
C SER A 41 3.31 4.17 10.20
N ILE A 42 4.65 4.17 10.09
CA ILE A 42 5.54 4.43 11.23
C ILE A 42 5.35 5.85 11.77
N LEU A 43 5.21 6.84 10.89
CA LEU A 43 4.97 8.24 11.28
C LEU A 43 3.64 8.40 12.01
N GLU A 44 2.56 7.77 11.53
CA GLU A 44 1.25 7.84 12.18
C GLU A 44 1.24 7.15 13.54
N GLN A 45 1.95 6.03 13.70
CA GLN A 45 2.14 5.41 15.02
C GLN A 45 2.87 6.35 15.99
N GLN A 46 3.98 6.96 15.54
CA GLN A 46 4.75 7.88 16.37
C GLN A 46 3.93 9.13 16.73
N LYS A 47 3.20 9.69 15.77
CA LYS A 47 2.31 10.82 15.97
C LYS A 47 1.20 10.50 16.97
N GLY A 48 0.52 9.36 16.79
CA GLY A 48 -0.52 8.92 17.72
C GLY A 48 -0.01 8.68 19.13
N ALA A 49 1.18 8.07 19.27
CA ALA A 49 1.81 7.89 20.58
C ALA A 49 2.16 9.25 21.23
N LEU A 50 2.60 10.23 20.44
CA LEU A 50 2.93 11.56 20.92
C LEU A 50 1.67 12.34 21.34
N GLU A 51 0.62 12.31 20.52
CA GLU A 51 -0.69 12.91 20.81
C GLU A 51 -1.31 12.31 22.08
N ALA A 52 -1.29 10.98 22.23
CA ALA A 52 -1.77 10.29 23.43
C ALA A 52 -1.00 10.75 24.69
N ASN A 53 0.34 10.85 24.61
CA ASN A 53 1.16 11.34 25.72
C ASN A 53 0.88 12.81 26.07
N GLN A 54 0.64 13.66 25.06
CA GLN A 54 0.30 15.06 25.29
C GLN A 54 -1.07 15.19 25.97
N GLN A 55 -2.06 14.41 25.52
CA GLN A 55 -3.40 14.39 26.10
C GLN A 55 -3.37 13.89 27.55
N ALA A 56 -2.64 12.81 27.83
CA ALA A 56 -2.46 12.29 29.18
C ALA A 56 -1.87 13.37 30.11
N ARG A 57 -0.83 14.10 29.67
CA ARG A 57 -0.24 15.21 30.44
C ARG A 57 -1.22 16.37 30.65
N ALA A 58 -2.06 16.67 29.66
CA ALA A 58 -3.08 17.72 29.79
C ALA A 58 -4.15 17.35 30.82
N ASN A 59 -4.61 16.10 30.81
CA ASN A 59 -5.58 15.59 31.77
C ASN A 59 -5.01 15.51 33.19
N ASP A 60 -3.76 15.07 33.34
CA ASP A 60 -3.08 15.02 34.65
C ASP A 60 -2.92 16.42 35.27
N ARG A 61 -2.63 17.44 34.45
CA ARG A 61 -2.62 18.84 34.89
C ARG A 61 -4.00 19.34 35.31
N ARG A 62 -5.06 18.97 34.59
CA ARG A 62 -6.44 19.32 34.98
C ARG A 62 -6.82 18.67 36.30
N LEU A 63 -6.53 17.38 36.46
CA LEU A 63 -6.80 16.63 37.70
C LEU A 63 -6.04 17.23 38.89
N SER A 64 -4.77 17.56 38.69
CA SER A 64 -3.92 18.23 39.70
C SER A 64 -4.46 19.61 40.07
N GLY A 65 -4.92 20.40 39.09
CA GLY A 65 -5.54 21.70 39.31
C GLY A 65 -6.84 21.60 40.10
N MET A 66 -7.71 20.65 39.77
CA MET A 66 -8.93 20.38 40.53
C MET A 66 -8.61 20.01 41.97
N ARG A 67 -7.72 19.03 42.19
CA ARG A 67 -7.28 18.63 43.54
C ARG A 67 -6.71 19.80 44.33
N SER A 68 -5.86 20.64 43.72
CA SER A 68 -5.30 21.83 44.37
C SER A 68 -6.37 22.86 44.72
N ALA A 69 -7.36 23.08 43.84
CA ALA A 69 -8.46 24.00 44.11
C ALA A 69 -9.31 23.51 45.30
N TYR A 70 -9.60 22.22 45.37
CA TYR A 70 -10.31 21.61 46.52
C TYR A 70 -9.49 21.68 47.81
N LEU A 71 -8.18 21.43 47.76
CA LEU A 71 -7.31 21.57 48.93
C LEU A 71 -7.25 23.04 49.42
N SER A 72 -7.29 24.01 48.51
CA SER A 72 -7.27 25.44 48.85
C SER A 72 -8.59 25.97 49.40
N SER A 73 -9.72 25.32 49.10
CA SER A 73 -11.04 25.76 49.56
C SER A 73 -11.39 25.26 50.97
N GLY A 74 -10.59 24.35 51.55
CA GLY A 74 -10.80 23.82 52.90
C GLY A 74 -12.05 22.95 53.05
N ILE A 75 -12.70 22.59 51.93
CA ILE A 75 -13.89 21.73 51.90
C ILE A 75 -13.40 20.30 51.68
N ASP A 76 -13.78 19.39 52.57
CA ASP A 76 -13.44 17.98 52.49
C ASP A 76 -13.97 17.39 51.17
N LEU A 77 -13.20 16.54 50.49
CA LEU A 77 -13.60 15.88 49.24
C LEU A 77 -14.71 14.85 49.54
N ALA A 78 -15.93 15.30 49.79
CA ALA A 78 -17.07 14.44 50.12
C ALA A 78 -17.98 14.21 48.91
N GLY A 79 -18.18 12.93 48.56
CA GLY A 79 -19.19 12.44 47.61
C GLY A 79 -18.99 12.93 46.17
N SER A 80 -19.72 13.98 45.79
CA SER A 80 -19.82 14.43 44.39
C SER A 80 -18.52 14.95 43.80
N ALA A 81 -17.62 15.54 44.60
CA ALA A 81 -16.34 16.04 44.10
C ALA A 81 -15.32 14.92 43.82
N ALA A 82 -15.38 13.82 44.58
CA ALA A 82 -14.52 12.65 44.35
C ALA A 82 -15.00 11.87 43.11
N ASP A 83 -16.32 11.69 42.96
CA ASP A 83 -16.91 11.02 41.79
C ASP A 83 -16.59 11.75 40.48
N VAL A 84 -16.64 13.09 40.45
CA VAL A 84 -16.28 13.88 39.24
C VAL A 84 -14.80 13.72 38.86
N ILE A 85 -13.91 13.59 39.86
CA ILE A 85 -12.47 13.37 39.63
C ILE A 85 -12.22 11.96 39.07
N GLU A 86 -12.93 10.95 39.58
CA GLU A 86 -12.82 9.57 39.12
C GLU A 86 -13.43 9.37 37.72
N GLU A 87 -14.57 9.99 37.45
CA GLU A 87 -15.20 10.00 36.12
C GLU A 87 -14.32 10.73 35.10
N SER A 88 -13.75 11.90 35.47
CA SER A 88 -12.79 12.62 34.62
C SER A 88 -11.54 11.80 34.30
N ALA A 89 -11.04 11.01 35.25
CA ALA A 89 -9.89 10.13 35.04
C ALA A 89 -10.24 8.94 34.13
N THR A 90 -11.45 8.41 34.26
CA THR A 90 -11.97 7.34 33.40
C THR A 90 -12.14 7.82 31.96
N GLU A 91 -12.78 8.98 31.77
CA GLU A 91 -12.97 9.61 30.46
C GLU A 91 -11.63 9.96 29.81
N ALA A 92 -10.67 10.49 30.59
CA ALA A 92 -9.31 10.74 30.14
C ALA A 92 -8.60 9.49 29.60
N SER A 93 -8.80 8.33 30.25
CA SER A 93 -8.23 7.05 29.83
C SER A 93 -8.87 6.51 28.56
N MET A 94 -10.17 6.77 28.37
CA MET A 94 -10.92 6.39 27.17
C MET A 94 -10.49 7.23 25.97
N ASP A 95 -10.30 8.54 26.15
CA ASP A 95 -9.76 9.44 25.11
C ASP A 95 -8.36 9.02 24.66
N GLU A 96 -7.48 8.68 25.61
CA GLU A 96 -6.14 8.20 25.28
C GLU A 96 -6.18 6.90 24.47
N GLN A 97 -7.05 5.97 24.84
CA GLN A 97 -7.26 4.72 24.11
C GLN A 97 -7.84 4.96 22.72
N ALA A 98 -8.79 5.89 22.57
CA ALA A 98 -9.37 6.26 21.29
C ALA A 98 -8.32 6.84 20.33
N ILE A 99 -7.42 7.71 20.82
CA ILE A 99 -6.30 8.27 20.03
C ILE A 99 -5.36 7.16 19.57
N LYS A 100 -4.94 6.27 20.49
CA LYS A 100 -4.06 5.14 20.17
C LYS A 100 -4.72 4.20 19.15
N PHE A 101 -5.99 3.86 19.34
CA PHE A 101 -6.74 3.00 18.46
C PHE A 101 -6.91 3.61 17.07
N GLY A 102 -7.25 4.90 16.97
CA GLY A 102 -7.33 5.61 15.70
C GLY A 102 -5.99 5.69 14.96
N ALA A 103 -4.89 5.88 15.69
CA ALA A 103 -3.53 5.80 15.12
C ALA A 103 -3.18 4.39 14.64
N GLN A 104 -3.59 3.37 15.38
CA GLN A 104 -3.37 1.97 15.02
C GLN A 104 -4.14 1.58 13.75
N ILE A 105 -5.41 1.96 13.63
CA ILE A 105 -6.20 1.76 12.40
C ILE A 105 -5.54 2.44 11.20
N ARG A 106 -5.07 3.69 11.35
CA ARG A 106 -4.37 4.41 10.27
C ARG A 106 -3.09 3.69 9.87
N SER A 107 -2.28 3.28 10.85
CA SER A 107 -1.09 2.48 10.62
C SER A 107 -1.39 1.17 9.89
N ASP A 108 -2.42 0.44 10.31
CA ASP A 108 -2.79 -0.85 9.73
C ASP A 108 -3.28 -0.71 8.28
N ASN A 109 -3.99 0.38 7.97
CA ASN A 109 -4.35 0.71 6.59
C ASN A 109 -3.11 0.91 5.71
N TYR A 110 -2.13 1.71 6.17
CA TYR A 110 -0.89 1.90 5.44
C TYR A 110 -0.05 0.62 5.32
N ALA A 111 -0.07 -0.23 6.35
CA ALA A 111 0.58 -1.54 6.30
C ALA A 111 -0.10 -2.45 5.27
N PHE A 112 -1.44 -2.46 5.21
CA PHE A 112 -2.20 -3.18 4.20
C PHE A 112 -1.91 -2.68 2.79
N GLU A 113 -1.90 -1.36 2.58
CA GLU A 113 -1.57 -0.73 1.30
C GLU A 113 -0.15 -1.07 0.84
N SER A 114 0.82 -1.10 1.77
CA SER A 114 2.19 -1.52 1.47
C SER A 114 2.28 -2.99 1.04
N ARG A 115 1.52 -3.88 1.67
CA ARG A 115 1.45 -5.31 1.31
C ARG A 115 0.79 -5.48 -0.05
N LEU A 116 -0.32 -4.78 -0.28
CA LEU A 116 -1.03 -4.79 -1.55
C LEU A 116 -0.13 -4.30 -2.70
N ALA A 117 0.60 -3.20 -2.51
CA ALA A 117 1.56 -2.70 -3.49
C ALA A 117 2.67 -3.71 -3.78
N ARG A 118 3.24 -4.39 -2.76
CA ARG A 118 4.24 -5.46 -2.96
C ARG A 118 3.67 -6.66 -3.72
N THR A 119 2.43 -7.04 -3.44
CA THR A 119 1.73 -8.11 -4.16
C THR A 119 1.50 -7.71 -5.62
N ASN A 120 1.05 -6.48 -5.87
CA ASN A 120 0.88 -5.94 -7.23
C ASN A 120 2.22 -5.87 -7.98
N ALA A 121 3.32 -5.53 -7.31
CA ALA A 121 4.66 -5.56 -7.89
C ALA A 121 5.08 -6.97 -8.35
N SER A 122 4.73 -7.98 -7.56
CA SER A 122 5.02 -9.39 -7.85
C SER A 122 4.12 -9.90 -8.98
N ASN A 123 2.84 -9.55 -8.96
CA ASN A 123 1.87 -9.89 -10.00
C ASN A 123 2.20 -9.20 -11.33
N ALA A 124 2.67 -7.95 -11.32
CA ALA A 124 3.09 -7.24 -12.53
C ALA A 124 4.32 -7.91 -13.17
N MET A 125 5.29 -8.37 -12.36
CA MET A 125 6.42 -9.17 -12.86
C MET A 125 5.98 -10.51 -13.44
N ALA A 126 5.10 -11.23 -12.74
CA ALA A 126 4.57 -12.51 -13.23
C ALA A 126 3.76 -12.34 -14.52
N GLY A 127 2.89 -11.32 -14.59
CA GLY A 127 2.13 -10.96 -15.78
C GLY A 127 3.02 -10.51 -16.94
N GLY A 128 4.09 -9.77 -16.65
CA GLY A 128 5.10 -9.40 -17.64
C GLY A 128 5.83 -10.61 -18.21
N ALA A 129 6.22 -11.57 -17.36
CA ALA A 129 6.85 -12.82 -17.77
C ALA A 129 5.90 -13.69 -18.62
N ILE A 130 4.63 -13.82 -18.22
CA ILE A 130 3.59 -14.54 -18.97
C ILE A 130 3.33 -13.84 -20.31
N GLY A 131 3.22 -12.51 -20.33
CA GLY A 131 3.03 -11.73 -21.55
C GLY A 131 4.22 -11.83 -22.51
N ALA A 132 5.44 -11.87 -21.99
CA ALA A 132 6.65 -12.12 -22.77
C ALA A 132 6.63 -13.54 -23.38
N LEU A 133 6.29 -14.57 -22.60
CA LEU A 133 6.10 -15.94 -23.07
C LEU A 133 5.02 -16.03 -24.16
N GLY A 134 3.86 -15.42 -23.94
CA GLY A 134 2.76 -15.39 -24.92
C GLY A 134 3.14 -14.66 -26.21
N SER A 135 3.96 -13.62 -26.13
CA SER A 135 4.48 -12.89 -27.30
C SER A 135 5.46 -13.74 -28.11
N VAL A 136 6.34 -14.50 -27.44
CA VAL A 136 7.26 -15.45 -28.10
C VAL A 136 6.49 -16.58 -28.76
N VAL A 137 5.53 -17.18 -28.05
CA VAL A 137 4.69 -18.28 -28.59
C VAL A 137 3.90 -17.79 -29.80
N ASN A 138 3.17 -16.67 -29.70
CA ASN A 138 2.41 -16.12 -30.83
C ASN A 138 3.30 -15.71 -32.00
N GLY A 139 4.50 -15.19 -31.75
CA GLY A 139 5.48 -14.91 -32.80
C GLY A 139 5.91 -16.17 -33.55
N PHE A 140 6.10 -17.29 -32.82
CA PHE A 140 6.43 -18.58 -33.41
C PHE A 140 5.25 -19.18 -34.20
N THR A 141 4.02 -19.08 -33.68
CA THR A 141 2.80 -19.57 -34.33
C THR A 141 2.44 -18.79 -35.59
N GLN A 142 2.65 -17.47 -35.62
CA GLN A 142 2.51 -16.67 -36.85
C GLN A 142 3.56 -17.05 -37.89
N GLN A 143 4.82 -17.27 -37.47
CA GLN A 143 5.91 -17.64 -38.37
C GLN A 143 5.70 -19.00 -39.03
N SER A 144 5.16 -19.99 -38.30
CA SER A 144 4.83 -21.31 -38.84
C SER A 144 3.63 -21.26 -39.79
N SER A 145 2.62 -20.44 -39.47
CA SER A 145 1.42 -20.26 -40.31
C SER A 145 1.75 -19.57 -41.64
N PHE A 146 2.63 -18.56 -41.63
CA PHE A 146 3.11 -17.89 -42.84
C PHE A 146 3.99 -18.80 -43.72
N ASN A 147 4.82 -19.66 -43.13
CA ASN A 147 5.59 -20.65 -43.90
C ASN A 147 4.69 -21.73 -44.51
N GLN A 148 3.65 -22.19 -43.79
CA GLN A 148 2.67 -23.15 -44.32
C GLN A 148 1.87 -22.57 -45.49
N GLN A 149 1.45 -21.31 -45.43
CA GLN A 149 0.76 -20.65 -46.55
C GLN A 149 1.69 -20.49 -47.78
N ARG A 150 2.98 -20.21 -47.58
CA ARG A 150 3.95 -20.15 -48.69
C ARG A 150 4.21 -21.51 -49.34
N THR A 151 4.19 -22.60 -48.57
CA THR A 151 4.32 -23.95 -49.15
C THR A 151 3.07 -24.41 -49.91
N MET A 152 1.89 -23.88 -49.58
CA MET A 152 0.66 -24.18 -50.33
C MET A 152 0.57 -23.38 -51.64
N ILE A 153 1.09 -22.15 -51.69
CA ILE A 153 1.08 -21.32 -52.92
C ILE A 153 2.16 -21.76 -53.93
N ARG A 154 3.18 -22.51 -53.50
CA ARG A 154 4.33 -22.91 -54.35
C ARG A 154 4.35 -24.37 -54.78
N ASN A 155 3.24 -25.11 -54.66
CA ASN A 155 3.14 -26.42 -55.28
C ASN A 155 2.26 -26.39 -56.55
N PRO A 156 2.83 -26.08 -57.73
CA PRO A 156 2.17 -26.27 -59.02
C PRO A 156 2.19 -27.74 -59.50
N TYR A 157 2.45 -28.72 -58.62
CA TYR A 157 2.47 -30.14 -58.96
C TYR A 157 1.59 -30.96 -57.99
N GLN A 158 0.28 -30.77 -58.09
CA GLN A 158 -0.66 -31.90 -58.01
C GLN A 158 -1.36 -31.94 -59.37
N GLY A 159 -1.31 -33.13 -59.99
CA GLY A 159 -1.56 -33.34 -61.41
C GLY A 159 -2.99 -33.21 -61.88
#